data_AF-A0A1F3SRC4-F1
#
_entry.id   AF-A0A1F3SRC4-F1
#
_cell.length_a   1.000
_cell.length_b   1.000
_cell.length_c   1.000
_cell.angle_alpha   90.00
_cell.angle_beta   90.00
_cell.angle_gamma   90.00
#
_symmetry.space_group_name_H-M   'P 1'
#
loop_
_entity.id
_entity.type
_entity.pdbx_description
1 polymer ?
#
loop_
_entity_poly.entity_id
_entity_poly.type
_entity_poly.pdbx_seq_one_letter_code
_entity_poly.pdbx_strand_id
1 'polypeptide(L)'
;MKSITEFQTHKLVKAIEAKTALAAEGKTPEEIQQNLGATFKLEGDKLKFFFNALDVAAQNIEKLSRILVVSLAEGENAPHKAIKIEEHHYIPDFQVEARQPILEKPTKGARPGQGKGKKSGPKSSPWGMSPEEKASKKASSAAKAKAE
;
A
#
# COMPACT_ATOMS: atom_id res chain seq x y z
N MET A 1 -22.33 11.00 -2.01
CA MET A 1 -21.18 11.68 -1.40
C MET A 1 -20.36 12.34 -2.48
N LYS A 2 -20.02 13.62 -2.33
CA LYS A 2 -19.15 14.34 -3.28
C LYS A 2 -17.83 14.69 -2.58
N SER A 3 -16.71 14.31 -3.20
CA SER A 3 -15.39 14.76 -2.75
C SER A 3 -15.14 16.18 -3.25
N ILE A 4 -14.69 17.05 -2.35
CA ILE A 4 -14.37 18.45 -2.63
C ILE A 4 -12.87 18.58 -2.90
N THR A 5 -12.06 18.09 -1.96
CA THR A 5 -10.60 18.12 -2.04
C THR A 5 -10.01 16.98 -1.24
N GLU A 6 -8.77 16.64 -1.56
CA GLU A 6 -7.97 15.68 -0.80
C GLU A 6 -6.61 16.29 -0.45
N PHE A 7 -6.08 15.88 0.71
CA PHE A 7 -4.77 16.29 1.18
C PHE A 7 -3.93 15.05 1.47
N GLN A 8 -2.80 14.97 0.77
CA GLN A 8 -1.88 13.84 0.85
C GLN A 8 -1.01 13.96 2.11
N THR A 9 -0.71 12.82 2.75
CA THR A 9 0.00 12.80 4.06
C THR A 9 1.34 13.50 4.03
N HIS A 10 2.11 13.38 2.95
CA HIS A 10 3.40 14.07 2.83
C HIS A 10 3.30 15.61 2.88
N LYS A 11 2.17 16.20 2.46
CA LYS A 11 1.91 17.63 2.62
C LYS A 11 1.44 17.96 4.03
N LEU A 12 0.58 17.12 4.60
CA LEU A 12 0.05 17.29 5.95
C LEU A 12 1.17 17.23 7.00
N VAL A 13 2.09 16.27 6.91
CA VAL A 13 3.24 16.15 7.82
C VAL A 13 4.11 17.41 7.79
N LYS A 14 4.51 17.87 6.59
CA LYS A 14 5.29 19.11 6.43
C LYS A 14 4.58 20.34 6.98
N ALA A 15 3.27 20.42 6.80
CA ALA A 15 2.48 21.52 7.29
C ALA A 15 2.29 21.47 8.82
N ILE A 16 2.21 20.28 9.41
CA ILE A 16 2.19 20.11 10.87
C ILE A 16 3.55 20.55 11.45
N GLU A 17 4.66 20.08 10.87
CA GLU A 17 6.01 20.51 11.27
C GLU A 17 6.16 22.04 11.16
N ALA A 18 5.75 22.64 10.04
CA ALA A 18 5.77 24.08 9.86
C ALA A 18 4.85 24.81 10.86
N LYS A 19 3.62 24.31 11.10
CA LYS A 19 2.70 24.85 12.11
C LYS A 19 3.34 24.83 13.50
N THR A 20 3.99 23.74 13.88
CA THR A 20 4.69 23.62 15.17
C THR A 20 5.89 24.54 15.28
N ALA A 21 6.67 24.71 14.20
CA ALA A 21 7.80 25.64 14.17
C ALA A 21 7.33 27.10 14.31
N LEU A 22 6.31 27.49 13.55
CA LEU A 22 5.75 28.84 13.59
C LEU A 22 5.07 29.14 14.94
N ALA A 23 4.42 28.15 15.55
CA ALA A 23 3.86 28.28 16.89
C ALA A 23 4.97 28.41 17.96
N ALA A 24 6.08 27.67 17.80
CA ALA A 24 7.24 27.80 18.69
C ALA A 24 7.95 29.16 18.54
N GLU A 25 7.90 29.77 17.35
CA GLU A 25 8.34 31.15 17.10
C GLU A 25 7.41 32.20 17.74
N GLY A 26 6.27 31.81 18.31
CA GLY A 26 5.32 32.71 18.96
C GLY A 26 4.42 33.48 18.00
N LYS A 27 4.29 33.01 16.74
CA LYS A 27 3.39 33.63 15.76
C LYS A 27 1.93 33.43 16.13
N THR A 28 1.11 34.40 15.78
CA THR A 28 -0.33 34.34 15.97
C THR A 28 -0.97 33.30 15.03
N PRO A 29 -2.13 32.74 15.38
CA PRO A 29 -2.81 31.75 14.53
C PRO A 29 -3.15 32.29 13.13
N GLU A 30 -3.49 33.59 12.99
CA GLU A 30 -3.72 34.18 11.66
C GLU A 30 -2.44 34.23 10.82
N GLU A 31 -1.30 34.59 11.41
CA GLU A 31 0.00 34.60 10.72
C GLU A 31 0.45 33.20 10.33
N ILE A 32 0.20 32.20 11.18
CA ILE A 32 0.49 30.80 10.86
C ILE A 32 -0.34 30.37 9.65
N GLN A 33 -1.63 30.68 9.63
CA GLN A 33 -2.51 30.34 8.52
C GLN A 33 -2.08 31.02 7.22
N GLN A 34 -1.67 32.29 7.26
CA GLN A 34 -1.14 33.01 6.11
C GLN A 34 0.18 32.41 5.60
N ASN A 35 1.12 32.12 6.50
CA ASN A 35 2.41 31.50 6.15
C ASN A 35 2.23 30.12 5.51
N LEU A 36 1.33 29.30 6.07
CA LEU A 36 1.01 27.99 5.50
C LEU A 36 0.31 28.14 4.14
N GLY A 37 -0.62 29.09 4.00
CA GLY A 37 -1.27 29.39 2.72
C GLY A 37 -0.26 29.76 1.64
N ALA A 38 0.70 30.63 1.94
CA ALA A 38 1.76 31.02 1.02
C ALA A 38 2.71 29.84 0.68
N THR A 39 3.12 29.07 1.69
CA THR A 39 4.05 27.94 1.53
C THR A 39 3.47 26.83 0.65
N PHE A 40 2.20 26.49 0.88
CA PHE A 40 1.52 25.41 0.17
C PHE A 40 0.72 25.88 -1.06
N LYS A 41 0.74 27.20 -1.34
CA LYS A 41 -0.02 27.85 -2.43
C LYS A 41 -1.52 27.52 -2.36
N LEU A 42 -2.09 27.68 -1.17
CA LEU A 42 -3.49 27.42 -0.88
C LEU A 42 -4.19 28.72 -0.49
N GLU A 43 -5.34 28.97 -1.10
CA GLU A 43 -6.10 30.21 -0.93
C GLU A 43 -7.58 29.90 -0.69
N GLY A 44 -8.30 30.86 -0.11
CA GLY A 44 -9.75 30.80 0.11
C GLY A 44 -10.20 29.57 0.90
N ASP A 45 -11.25 28.91 0.43
CA ASP A 45 -11.85 27.78 1.14
C ASP A 45 -10.94 26.55 1.19
N LYS A 46 -10.06 26.37 0.20
CA LYS A 46 -9.08 25.28 0.21
C LYS A 46 -8.07 25.44 1.34
N LEU A 47 -7.71 26.67 1.71
CA LEU A 47 -6.86 26.95 2.87
C LEU A 47 -7.58 26.61 4.17
N LYS A 48 -8.87 26.94 4.30
CA LYS A 48 -9.70 26.58 5.46
C LYS A 48 -9.79 25.06 5.61
N PHE A 49 -10.11 24.34 4.52
CA PHE A 49 -10.16 22.89 4.51
C PHE A 49 -8.80 22.27 4.87
N PHE A 50 -7.71 22.87 4.38
CA PHE A 50 -6.38 22.39 4.71
C PHE A 50 -6.09 22.56 6.20
N PHE A 51 -6.40 23.71 6.78
CA PHE A 51 -6.15 23.99 8.19
C PHE A 51 -6.95 23.03 9.10
N ASN A 52 -8.23 22.82 8.80
CA ASN A 52 -9.06 21.85 9.50
C ASN A 52 -8.54 20.41 9.32
N ALA A 53 -8.05 20.07 8.13
CA ALA A 53 -7.44 18.78 7.87
C ALA A 53 -6.13 18.57 8.66
N LEU A 54 -5.36 19.63 8.96
CA LEU A 54 -4.16 19.51 9.80
C LEU A 54 -4.50 19.10 11.23
N ASP A 55 -5.60 19.61 11.78
CA ASP A 55 -6.03 19.26 13.13
C ASP A 55 -6.51 17.80 13.20
N VAL A 56 -7.22 17.35 12.16
CA VAL A 56 -7.61 15.93 12.01
C VAL A 56 -6.38 15.04 11.81
N ALA A 57 -5.43 15.49 10.98
CA ALA A 57 -4.19 14.76 10.71
C ALA A 57 -3.35 14.61 11.97
N ALA A 58 -3.17 15.66 12.76
CA ALA A 58 -2.34 15.65 13.97
C ALA A 58 -2.74 14.55 14.97
N GLN A 59 -4.03 14.20 15.03
CA GLN A 59 -4.54 13.11 15.88
C GLN A 59 -4.39 11.71 15.26
N ASN A 60 -4.16 11.62 13.95
CA ASN A 60 -4.24 10.39 13.16
C ASN A 60 -3.03 10.20 12.22
N ILE A 61 -1.86 10.75 12.56
CA ILE A 61 -0.65 10.71 11.70
C ILE A 61 -0.23 9.28 11.35
N GLU A 62 -0.36 8.34 12.29
CA GLU A 62 0.12 6.98 12.12
C GLU A 62 -0.63 6.25 11.00
N LYS A 63 0.10 5.81 9.98
CA LYS A 63 -0.40 5.09 8.80
C LYS A 63 -1.42 5.89 7.97
N LEU A 64 -1.45 7.21 8.10
CA LEU A 64 -2.28 8.06 7.26
C LEU A 64 -1.76 8.00 5.81
N SER A 65 -2.67 7.77 4.86
CA SER A 65 -2.39 7.91 3.43
C SER A 65 -2.78 9.30 2.94
N ARG A 66 -4.01 9.72 3.24
CA ARG A 66 -4.58 11.02 2.86
C ARG A 66 -5.78 11.37 3.74
N ILE A 67 -6.20 12.63 3.68
CA ILE A 67 -7.49 13.08 4.23
C ILE A 67 -8.37 13.54 3.07
N LEU A 68 -9.56 12.96 2.98
CA LEU A 68 -10.59 13.34 2.01
C LEU A 68 -11.59 14.28 2.68
N VAL A 69 -11.87 15.40 2.02
CA VAL A 69 -12.91 16.35 2.42
C VAL A 69 -14.12 16.10 1.53
N VAL A 70 -15.26 15.80 2.13
CA VAL A 70 -16.49 15.45 1.42
C VAL A 70 -17.69 16.25 1.92
N SER A 71 -18.61 16.56 1.00
CA SER A 71 -19.97 16.99 1.33
C SER A 71 -20.91 15.79 1.22
N LEU A 72 -21.75 15.61 2.23
CA LEU A 72 -22.83 14.61 2.23
C LEU A 72 -24.14 15.28 1.84
N ALA A 73 -24.93 14.62 1.00
CA ALA A 73 -26.30 15.03 0.74
C ALA A 73 -27.22 14.58 1.90
N GLU A 74 -28.38 15.24 2.03
CA GLU A 74 -29.39 14.84 3.02
C GLU A 74 -29.81 13.37 2.80
N GLY A 75 -29.65 12.55 3.84
CA GLY A 75 -29.95 11.11 3.80
C GLY A 75 -28.75 10.20 3.52
N GLU A 76 -27.54 10.74 3.29
CA GLU A 76 -26.33 9.92 3.16
C GLU A 76 -25.63 9.70 4.51
N ASN A 77 -25.24 8.46 4.79
CA ASN A 77 -24.48 8.13 6.00
C ASN A 77 -23.00 8.51 5.85
N ALA A 78 -22.44 9.13 6.89
CA ALA A 78 -21.02 9.44 6.94
C ALA A 78 -20.17 8.16 7.05
N PRO A 79 -19.01 8.08 6.37
CA PRO A 79 -18.09 6.96 6.48
C PRO A 79 -17.56 6.79 7.89
N HIS A 80 -17.15 5.56 8.22
CA HIS A 80 -16.50 5.28 9.50
C HIS A 80 -15.29 6.20 9.72
N LYS A 81 -15.19 6.76 10.93
CA LYS A 81 -14.15 7.72 11.36
C LYS A 81 -14.20 9.09 10.68
N ALA A 82 -15.25 9.42 9.94
CA ALA A 82 -15.44 10.77 9.43
C ALA A 82 -15.62 11.77 10.60
N ILE A 83 -14.85 12.85 10.57
CA ILE A 83 -14.97 13.95 11.53
C ILE A 83 -15.74 15.07 10.84
N LYS A 84 -16.90 15.43 11.38
CA LYS A 84 -17.71 16.55 10.88
C LYS A 84 -17.16 17.84 11.44
N ILE A 85 -16.73 18.74 10.56
CA ILE A 85 -16.33 20.11 10.90
C ILE A 85 -17.15 21.03 10.00
N GLU A 86 -18.00 21.85 10.64
CA GLU A 86 -18.98 22.71 9.95
C GLU A 86 -19.93 21.89 9.06
N GLU A 87 -19.91 22.15 7.75
CA GLU A 87 -20.73 21.48 6.73
C GLU A 87 -20.00 20.31 6.05
N HIS A 88 -18.70 20.14 6.31
CA HIS A 88 -17.85 19.17 5.62
C HIS A 88 -17.42 18.02 6.53
N HIS A 89 -17.21 16.86 5.91
CA HIS A 89 -16.74 15.66 6.58
C HIS A 89 -15.31 15.37 6.14
N TYR A 90 -14.44 15.18 7.13
CA TYR A 90 -13.02 14.89 6.95
C TYR A 90 -12.79 13.42 7.24
N ILE A 91 -12.40 12.68 6.21
CA ILE A 91 -12.24 11.23 6.28
C ILE A 91 -10.74 10.92 6.22
N PRO A 92 -10.12 10.52 7.34
CA PRO A 92 -8.76 10.00 7.32
C PRO A 92 -8.75 8.63 6.64
N ASP A 93 -8.02 8.52 5.54
CA ASP A 93 -7.79 7.29 4.81
C ASP A 93 -6.43 6.72 5.20
N PHE A 94 -6.42 5.50 5.72
CA PHE A 94 -5.24 4.86 6.26
C PHE A 94 -4.66 3.87 5.25
N GLN A 95 -3.34 3.76 5.19
CA GLN A 95 -2.69 2.72 4.42
C GLN A 95 -3.13 1.35 4.93
N VAL A 96 -3.75 0.58 4.05
CA VAL A 96 -4.07 -0.82 4.32
C VAL A 96 -2.77 -1.59 4.25
N GLU A 97 -2.32 -2.11 5.39
CA GLU A 97 -1.19 -3.03 5.42
C GLU A 97 -1.51 -4.24 4.54
N ALA A 98 -0.59 -4.55 3.61
CA ALA A 98 -0.71 -5.75 2.81
C ALA A 98 -0.84 -6.94 3.75
N ARG A 99 -1.92 -7.72 3.61
CA ARG A 99 -2.10 -8.94 4.40
C ARG A 99 -0.87 -9.80 4.19
N GLN A 100 -0.10 -10.01 5.26
CA GLN A 100 1.02 -10.94 5.23
C GLN A 100 0.46 -12.30 4.78
N PRO A 101 1.06 -12.95 3.77
CA PRO A 101 0.62 -14.28 3.40
C PRO A 101 0.77 -15.16 4.63
N ILE A 102 -0.32 -15.84 5.02
CA ILE A 102 -0.26 -16.88 6.03
C ILE A 102 0.62 -17.96 5.41
N LEU A 103 1.90 -17.94 5.77
CA LEU A 103 2.80 -19.06 5.53
C LEU A 103 2.30 -20.16 6.47
N GLU A 104 1.34 -20.95 5.98
CA GLU A 104 1.03 -22.22 6.60
C GLU A 104 2.36 -22.98 6.72
N LYS A 105 2.87 -23.08 7.96
CA LYS A 105 4.01 -23.95 8.23
C LYS A 105 3.59 -25.33 7.72
N PRO A 106 4.37 -25.98 6.83
CA PRO A 106 4.06 -27.33 6.43
C PRO A 106 4.08 -28.18 7.70
N THR A 107 2.89 -28.55 8.19
CA THR A 107 2.77 -29.52 9.26
C THR A 107 3.32 -30.81 8.70
N LYS A 108 4.48 -31.20 9.24
CA LYS A 108 5.19 -32.44 8.94
C LYS A 108 4.28 -33.60 9.36
N GLY A 109 3.34 -34.00 8.50
CA GLY A 109 2.47 -35.15 8.78
C GLY A 109 1.16 -35.28 8.00
N ALA A 110 0.64 -34.25 7.33
CA ALA A 110 -0.66 -34.38 6.66
C ALA A 110 -0.52 -34.99 5.26
N ARG A 111 -0.59 -36.31 5.17
CA ARG A 111 -0.68 -37.05 3.90
C ARG A 111 -2.03 -37.78 3.84
N PRO A 112 -3.08 -37.23 3.19
CA PRO A 112 -4.19 -38.03 2.74
C PRO A 112 -3.89 -38.52 1.31
N GLY A 113 -4.04 -39.82 1.06
CA GLY A 113 -4.06 -40.36 -0.29
C GLY A 113 -2.80 -41.12 -0.70
N GLN A 114 -2.62 -42.31 -0.14
CA GLN A 114 -1.79 -43.35 -0.77
C GLN A 114 -2.60 -43.99 -1.91
N GLY A 115 -2.74 -43.24 -3.01
CA GLY A 115 -3.21 -43.76 -4.30
C GLY A 115 -2.06 -44.45 -5.03
N LYS A 116 -2.26 -45.74 -5.33
CA LYS A 116 -1.43 -46.55 -6.23
C LYS A 116 -1.08 -45.78 -7.52
N GLY A 117 0.20 -45.71 -7.87
CA GLY A 117 0.64 -45.10 -9.13
C GLY A 117 2.06 -45.52 -9.53
N LYS A 118 2.11 -46.34 -10.59
CA LYS A 118 3.27 -46.91 -11.29
C LYS A 118 4.49 -45.98 -11.45
N LYS A 119 5.68 -46.60 -11.35
CA LYS A 119 7.00 -46.24 -11.90
C LYS A 119 6.99 -45.06 -12.89
N SER A 120 7.56 -43.93 -12.50
CA SER A 120 8.08 -42.92 -13.44
C SER A 120 9.56 -42.68 -13.15
N GLY A 121 10.41 -42.89 -14.15
CA GLY A 121 11.84 -42.58 -14.09
C GLY A 121 12.11 -41.07 -13.90
N PRO A 122 13.39 -40.68 -13.76
CA PRO A 122 13.75 -39.31 -13.42
C PRO A 122 13.22 -38.33 -14.46
N LYS A 123 12.39 -37.39 -14.01
CA LYS A 123 11.84 -36.30 -14.83
C LYS A 123 13.00 -35.46 -15.36
N SER A 124 13.20 -35.48 -16.67
CA SER A 124 14.04 -34.51 -17.37
C SER A 124 13.49 -33.11 -17.15
N SER A 125 14.37 -32.15 -16.84
CA SER A 125 14.04 -30.75 -16.61
C SER A 125 13.15 -30.16 -17.74
N PRO A 126 12.22 -29.25 -17.40
CA PRO A 126 11.20 -28.74 -18.32
C PRO A 126 11.74 -27.83 -19.44
N TRP A 127 13.05 -27.55 -19.47
CA TRP A 127 13.71 -26.69 -20.46
C TRP A 127 14.73 -27.43 -21.34
N GLY A 128 14.54 -28.74 -21.53
CA GLY A 128 15.34 -29.53 -22.46
C GLY A 128 16.70 -29.99 -21.88
N MET A 129 17.20 -31.08 -22.46
CA MET A 129 18.42 -31.78 -22.03
C MET A 129 19.65 -30.86 -22.14
N SER A 130 20.51 -30.90 -21.11
CA SER A 130 21.80 -30.20 -21.12
C SER A 130 22.70 -30.73 -22.26
N PRO A 131 23.61 -29.93 -22.83
CA PRO A 131 24.55 -30.36 -23.87
C PRO A 131 25.35 -31.62 -23.51
N GLU A 132 25.63 -31.84 -22.22
CA GLU A 132 26.36 -33.03 -21.74
C GLU A 132 25.51 -34.31 -21.85
N GLU A 133 24.19 -34.23 -21.65
CA GLU A 133 23.29 -35.38 -21.80
C GLU A 133 23.09 -35.76 -23.27
N LYS A 134 23.15 -34.79 -24.20
CA LYS A 134 23.14 -35.07 -25.65
C LYS A 134 24.42 -35.76 -26.12
N ALA A 135 25.58 -35.37 -25.59
CA ALA A 135 26.86 -36.00 -25.91
C ALA A 135 26.88 -37.46 -25.43
N SER A 136 26.35 -37.72 -24.23
CA SER A 136 26.31 -39.05 -23.61
C SER A 136 25.38 -40.02 -24.36
N LYS A 137 24.24 -39.53 -24.90
CA LYS A 137 23.36 -40.34 -25.78
C LYS A 137 23.98 -40.65 -27.14
N LYS A 138 24.77 -39.73 -27.73
CA LYS A 138 25.48 -40.03 -28.98
C LYS A 138 26.61 -41.05 -28.79
N ALA A 139 27.37 -40.94 -27.70
CA ALA A 139 28.42 -41.91 -27.37
C ALA A 139 27.88 -43.33 -27.15
N SER A 140 26.74 -43.46 -26.46
CA SER A 140 26.10 -44.77 -26.23
C SER A 140 25.47 -45.37 -27.50
N SER A 141 25.07 -44.56 -28.47
CA SER A 141 24.61 -45.06 -29.78
C SER A 141 25.74 -45.56 -30.69
N ALA A 142 26.95 -45.00 -30.56
CA ALA A 142 28.12 -45.41 -31.35
C ALA A 142 28.75 -46.71 -30.82
N ALA A 143 28.67 -46.98 -29.52
CA ALA A 143 29.19 -48.21 -28.91
C ALA A 143 28.35 -49.46 -29.24
N LYS A 144 27.09 -49.28 -29.65
CA LYS A 144 26.17 -50.39 -29.97
C LYS A 144 26.20 -50.83 -31.43
N ALA A 145 26.92 -50.11 -32.30
CA ALA A 145 27.07 -50.41 -33.73
C ALA A 145 28.39 -51.13 -34.08
N LYS A 146 29.19 -51.52 -33.09
CA LYS A 146 30.45 -52.27 -33.28
C LYS A 146 30.45 -53.66 -32.60
N ALA A 147 29.27 -54.17 -32.25
CA ALA A 147 29.10 -55.50 -31.71
C ALA A 147 27.95 -56.20 -32.44
N GLU A 148 28.16 -56.42 -33.74
CA GLU A 148 27.51 -57.47 -34.52
C GLU A 148 28.56 -58.11 -35.42
#